data_AF-A0A5C4MLH2-F1
#
_entry.id   AF-A0A5C4MLH2-F1
#
_cell.length_a   1.000
_cell.length_b   1.000
_cell.length_c   1.000
_cell.angle_alpha   90.00
_cell.angle_beta   90.00
_cell.angle_gamma   90.00
#
_symmetry.space_group_name_H-M   'P 1'
#
loop_
_entity.id
_entity.type
_entity.pdbx_description
1 polymer ?
#
loop_
_entity_poly.entity_id
_entity_poly.type
_entity_poly.pdbx_seq_one_letter_code
_entity_poly.pdbx_strand_id
1 'polypeptide(L)'
;MPDLPDLGPTALRVAALLDGVGDDDLGRPTPCDYDVATLLDHLDGLALAFTLAARKSDGPVLAAPPAPSEKGLTPGWRERIPQRLHALAEAWRSPEAWVGEATAGGVTM
;
A
#
# COMPACT_ATOMS: atom_id res chain seq x y z
N MET A 1 17.12 9.00 19.73
CA MET A 1 15.80 8.55 19.24
C MET A 1 15.89 7.04 19.05
N PRO A 2 14.83 6.26 19.30
CA PRO A 2 14.86 4.84 18.94
C PRO A 2 15.13 4.68 17.44
N ASP A 3 15.79 3.59 17.06
CA ASP A 3 15.95 3.21 15.65
C ASP A 3 14.57 2.90 15.08
N LEU A 4 13.99 3.86 14.36
CA LEU A 4 12.70 3.68 13.69
C LEU A 4 12.85 2.66 12.56
N PRO A 5 11.87 1.77 12.35
CA PRO A 5 11.90 0.82 11.24
C PRO A 5 12.02 1.54 9.88
N ASP A 6 13.03 1.18 9.07
CA ASP A 6 13.08 1.60 7.67
C ASP A 6 12.33 0.61 6.78
N LEU A 7 11.23 1.06 6.19
CA LEU A 7 10.41 0.24 5.29
C LEU A 7 10.97 0.21 3.86
N GLY A 8 11.96 1.05 3.54
CA GLY A 8 12.53 1.21 2.20
C GLY A 8 13.01 -0.10 1.55
N PRO A 9 13.86 -0.91 2.22
CA PRO A 9 14.36 -2.17 1.65
C PRO A 9 13.23 -3.16 1.31
N THR A 10 12.22 -3.27 2.19
CA THR A 10 11.07 -4.15 1.96
C THR A 10 10.18 -3.62 0.84
N ALA A 11 9.89 -2.33 0.82
CA ALA A 11 9.10 -1.68 -0.23
C ALA A 11 9.73 -1.88 -1.62
N LEU A 12 11.05 -1.73 -1.73
CA LEU A 12 11.80 -1.99 -2.96
C LEU A 12 11.71 -3.45 -3.39
N ARG A 13 11.84 -4.39 -2.44
CA ARG A 13 11.78 -5.82 -2.76
C ARG A 13 10.39 -6.27 -3.20
N VAL A 14 9.34 -5.72 -2.60
CA VAL A 14 7.95 -5.96 -3.03
C VAL A 14 7.71 -5.36 -4.42
N ALA A 15 8.18 -4.13 -4.68
CA ALA A 15 8.05 -3.50 -5.99
C ALA A 15 8.73 -4.32 -7.10
N ALA A 16 9.91 -4.90 -6.83
CA ALA A 16 10.63 -5.73 -7.80
C ALA A 16 9.89 -7.03 -8.18
N LEU A 17 8.93 -7.50 -7.38
CA LEU A 17 8.12 -8.67 -7.74
C LEU A 17 7.17 -8.39 -8.90
N LEU A 18 6.80 -7.13 -9.13
CA LEU A 18 5.85 -6.72 -10.16
C LEU A 18 6.40 -6.97 -11.58
N ASP A 19 7.72 -6.97 -11.76
CA ASP A 19 8.39 -7.28 -13.02
C ASP A 19 8.08 -8.73 -13.50
N GLY A 20 7.77 -9.62 -12.56
CA GLY A 20 7.42 -11.01 -12.83
C GLY A 20 5.92 -11.26 -13.06
N VAL A 21 5.07 -10.23 -12.98
CA VAL A 21 3.61 -10.38 -13.10
C VAL A 21 3.16 -9.96 -14.49
N GLY A 22 2.85 -10.95 -15.33
CA GLY A 22 2.25 -10.75 -16.64
C GLY A 22 0.74 -10.49 -16.57
N ASP A 23 0.14 -10.04 -17.68
CA ASP A 23 -1.32 -9.86 -17.75
C ASP A 23 -2.06 -11.20 -17.63
N ASP A 24 -1.46 -12.29 -18.14
CA ASP A 24 -2.00 -13.65 -18.02
C ASP A 24 -2.00 -14.17 -16.58
N ASP A 25 -1.21 -13.57 -15.68
CA ASP A 25 -1.18 -13.94 -14.26
C ASP A 25 -2.31 -13.30 -13.46
N LEU A 26 -2.93 -12.22 -13.96
CA LEU A 26 -3.86 -11.39 -13.19
C LEU A 26 -5.06 -12.15 -12.62
N GLY A 27 -5.56 -13.15 -13.35
CA GLY A 27 -6.68 -13.99 -12.90
C GLY A 27 -6.28 -15.23 -12.09
N ARG A 28 -4.98 -15.43 -11.81
CA ARG A 28 -4.52 -16.62 -11.07
C ARG A 28 -4.85 -16.49 -9.58
N PRO A 29 -5.22 -17.59 -8.90
CA PRO A 29 -5.45 -17.56 -7.46
C PRO A 29 -4.14 -17.32 -6.70
N THR A 30 -4.24 -16.63 -5.57
CA THR A 30 -3.15 -16.50 -4.61
C THR A 30 -3.46 -17.33 -3.35
N PRO A 31 -2.50 -17.51 -2.41
CA PRO A 31 -2.77 -18.20 -1.15
C PRO A 31 -3.71 -17.43 -0.20
N CYS A 32 -3.91 -16.13 -0.40
CA CYS A 32 -5.05 -15.43 0.18
C CYS A 32 -6.25 -15.57 -0.76
N ASP A 33 -7.48 -15.40 -0.28
CA ASP A 33 -8.72 -15.61 -1.06
C ASP A 33 -8.96 -14.57 -2.19
N TYR A 34 -7.89 -14.06 -2.80
CA TYR A 34 -7.84 -13.11 -3.90
C TYR A 34 -7.13 -13.71 -5.11
N ASP A 35 -7.53 -13.26 -6.29
CA ASP A 35 -6.68 -13.38 -7.48
C ASP A 35 -5.55 -12.32 -7.44
N VAL A 36 -4.60 -12.44 -8.36
CA VAL A 36 -3.46 -11.52 -8.42
C VAL A 36 -3.93 -10.08 -8.66
N ALA A 37 -4.93 -9.86 -9.51
CA ALA A 37 -5.46 -8.51 -9.78
C ALA A 37 -6.04 -7.84 -8.52
N THR A 38 -6.86 -8.56 -7.77
CA THR A 38 -7.46 -8.10 -6.52
C THR A 38 -6.38 -7.85 -5.46
N LEU A 39 -5.35 -8.71 -5.38
CA LEU A 39 -4.24 -8.51 -4.46
C LEU A 39 -3.43 -7.25 -4.80
N LEU A 40 -3.19 -6.98 -6.09
CA LEU A 40 -2.50 -5.77 -6.54
C LEU A 40 -3.29 -4.50 -6.26
N ASP A 41 -4.61 -4.52 -6.53
CA ASP A 41 -5.51 -3.42 -6.18
C ASP A 41 -5.51 -3.14 -4.67
N HIS A 42 -5.54 -4.21 -3.87
CA HIS A 42 -5.46 -4.11 -2.42
C HIS A 42 -4.15 -3.47 -1.96
N LEU A 43 -3.02 -3.92 -2.52
CA LEU A 43 -1.69 -3.38 -2.21
C LEU A 43 -1.57 -1.90 -2.58
N ASP A 44 -2.08 -1.51 -3.75
CA ASP A 44 -2.12 -0.12 -4.24
C ASP A 44 -2.90 0.78 -3.26
N GLY A 45 -4.09 0.34 -2.86
CA GLY A 45 -4.95 1.03 -1.89
C GLY A 45 -4.31 1.17 -0.51
N LEU A 46 -3.72 0.09 0.02
CA LEU A 46 -3.06 0.11 1.33
C LEU A 46 -1.81 0.99 1.33
N ALA A 47 -1.01 0.95 0.25
CA ALA A 47 0.17 1.81 0.14
C ALA A 47 -0.22 3.29 0.20
N LEU A 48 -1.32 3.69 -0.44
CA LEU A 48 -1.86 5.04 -0.31
C LEU A 48 -2.37 5.32 1.12
N ALA A 49 -3.24 4.46 1.65
CA ALA A 49 -3.87 4.68 2.95
C ALA A 49 -2.81 4.83 4.06
N PHE A 50 -1.82 3.96 4.11
CA PHE A 50 -0.78 4.05 5.13
C PHE A 50 0.20 5.21 4.90
N THR A 51 0.35 5.70 3.66
CA THR A 51 1.08 6.96 3.41
C THR A 51 0.34 8.15 4.02
N LEU A 52 -0.99 8.20 3.85
CA LEU A 52 -1.83 9.27 4.40
C LEU A 52 -1.90 9.20 5.93
N ALA A 53 -1.96 7.99 6.49
CA ALA A 53 -1.92 7.77 7.94
C ALA A 53 -0.60 8.28 8.55
N ALA A 54 0.55 7.97 7.93
CA ALA A 54 1.85 8.50 8.36
C ALA A 54 1.90 10.04 8.34
N ARG A 55 1.19 10.66 7.39
CA ARG A 55 1.07 12.12 7.24
C ARG A 55 -0.01 12.74 8.11
N LYS A 56 -0.67 11.97 8.97
CA LYS A 56 -1.76 12.42 9.84
C LYS A 56 -2.88 13.12 9.06
N SER A 57 -3.14 12.64 7.84
CA SER A 57 -4.17 13.21 6.98
C SER A 57 -5.55 12.73 7.37
N ASP A 58 -6.57 13.54 7.09
CA ASP A 58 -7.97 13.16 7.17
C ASP A 58 -8.54 12.91 5.78
N GLY A 59 -9.53 12.02 5.67
CA GLY A 59 -10.28 11.87 4.43
C GLY A 59 -10.98 10.53 4.25
N PRO A 60 -11.86 10.43 3.23
CA PRO A 60 -12.69 9.26 2.99
C PRO A 60 -11.87 7.98 2.72
N VAL A 61 -10.65 8.11 2.19
CA VAL A 61 -9.73 6.97 1.95
C VAL A 61 -9.35 6.25 3.25
N LEU A 62 -9.35 6.95 4.38
CA LEU A 62 -8.97 6.40 5.68
C LEU A 62 -10.18 5.98 6.52
N ALA A 63 -11.39 6.27 6.08
CA ALA A 63 -12.62 6.09 6.86
C ALA A 63 -13.10 4.64 6.93
N ALA A 64 -12.64 3.77 6.03
CA ALA A 64 -13.01 2.37 5.99
C ALA A 64 -11.87 1.51 5.41
N PRO A 65 -11.82 0.20 5.71
CA PRO A 65 -10.90 -0.70 5.04
C PRO A 65 -11.13 -0.68 3.52
N PRO A 66 -10.08 -0.87 2.70
CA PRO A 66 -10.25 -1.00 1.26
C PRO A 66 -11.16 -2.20 0.93
N ALA A 67 -11.95 -2.07 -0.13
CA ALA A 67 -12.74 -3.13 -0.71
C ALA A 67 -12.14 -3.50 -2.08
N PRO A 68 -11.03 -4.28 -2.10
CA PRO A 68 -10.31 -4.53 -3.34
C PRO A 68 -11.11 -5.40 -4.29
N SER A 69 -10.87 -5.22 -5.59
CA SER A 69 -11.46 -6.07 -6.62
C SER A 69 -10.58 -6.15 -7.86
N GLU A 70 -10.74 -7.22 -8.63
CA GLU A 70 -10.13 -7.40 -9.95
C GLU A 70 -10.35 -6.18 -10.88
N LYS A 71 -11.54 -5.54 -10.78
CA LYS A 71 -11.94 -4.37 -11.57
C LYS A 71 -11.38 -3.05 -11.02
N GLY A 72 -10.90 -3.07 -9.78
CA GLY A 72 -10.29 -1.93 -9.12
C GLY A 72 -8.87 -1.65 -9.61
N LEU A 73 -8.18 -2.67 -10.14
CA LEU A 73 -6.80 -2.54 -10.63
C LEU A 73 -6.74 -1.61 -11.84
N THR A 74 -6.46 -0.33 -11.59
CA THR A 74 -6.46 0.68 -12.66
C THR A 74 -5.24 0.53 -13.59
N PRO A 75 -5.38 0.84 -14.89
CA PRO A 75 -4.27 0.83 -15.85
C PRO A 75 -3.04 1.60 -15.35
N GLY A 76 -1.84 1.17 -15.76
CA GLY A 76 -0.58 1.74 -15.30
C GLY A 76 -0.15 1.32 -13.88
N TRP A 77 -0.79 0.29 -13.31
CA TRP A 77 -0.45 -0.22 -11.97
C TRP A 77 1.03 -0.60 -11.82
N ARG A 78 1.68 -1.07 -12.90
CA ARG A 78 3.10 -1.42 -12.92
C ARG A 78 4.02 -0.26 -12.57
N GLU A 79 3.62 0.97 -12.89
CA GLU A 79 4.37 2.18 -12.53
C GLU A 79 3.87 2.78 -11.21
N ARG A 80 2.55 2.78 -11.02
CA ARG A 80 1.91 3.42 -9.87
C ARG A 80 2.20 2.72 -8.55
N ILE A 81 2.14 1.38 -8.50
CA ILE A 81 2.35 0.63 -7.26
C ILE A 81 3.77 0.85 -6.72
N PRO A 82 4.86 0.74 -7.51
CA PRO A 82 6.21 1.10 -7.05
C PRO A 82 6.32 2.52 -6.51
N GLN A 83 5.71 3.50 -7.19
CA GLN A 83 5.70 4.89 -6.73
C GLN A 83 5.00 5.05 -5.38
N ARG A 84 3.88 4.35 -5.17
CA ARG A 84 3.18 4.37 -3.88
C ARG A 84 3.97 3.68 -2.77
N LEU A 85 4.59 2.54 -3.05
CA LEU A 85 5.44 1.84 -2.09
C LEU A 85 6.65 2.70 -1.68
N HIS A 86 7.23 3.42 -2.64
CA HIS A 86 8.29 4.39 -2.34
C HIS A 86 7.77 5.54 -1.47
N ALA A 87 6.64 6.16 -1.84
CA ALA A 87 6.04 7.25 -1.06
C ALA A 87 5.65 6.82 0.37
N LEU A 88 5.19 5.58 0.54
CA LEU A 88 4.93 4.97 1.83
C LEU A 88 6.20 4.90 2.67
N ALA A 89 7.27 4.34 2.11
CA ALA A 89 8.54 4.21 2.82
C ALA A 89 9.10 5.57 3.24
N GLU A 90 9.07 6.58 2.35
CA GLU A 90 9.51 7.94 2.67
C GLU A 90 8.66 8.57 3.79
N ALA A 91 7.34 8.37 3.77
CA ALA A 91 6.46 8.94 4.79
C ALA A 91 6.75 8.37 6.19
N TRP A 92 7.07 7.08 6.31
CA TRP A 92 7.36 6.44 7.58
C TRP A 92 8.78 6.66 8.11
N ARG A 93 9.69 7.25 7.32
CA ARG A 93 11.00 7.70 7.79
C ARG A 93 10.95 8.97 8.63
N SER A 94 9.89 9.75 8.48
CA SER A 94 9.66 10.95 9.30
C SER A 94 9.32 10.53 10.73
N PRO A 95 10.04 11.03 11.76
CA PRO A 95 9.71 10.76 13.16
C PRO A 95 8.28 11.16 13.53
N GLU A 96 7.73 12.18 12.87
CA GLU A 96 6.37 12.68 13.06
C GLU A 96 5.30 11.62 12.72
N ALA A 97 5.61 10.65 11.86
CA ALA A 97 4.70 9.54 11.56
C ALA A 97 4.41 8.66 12.79
N TRP A 98 5.33 8.61 13.75
CA TRP A 98 5.33 7.70 14.89
C TRP A 98 4.80 8.32 16.19
N VAL A 99 4.38 9.59 16.16
CA VAL A 99 3.86 10.30 17.33
C VAL A 99 2.44 10.79 17.08
N GLY A 100 1.66 10.91 18.15
CA GLY A 100 0.25 11.31 18.07
C GLY A 100 -0.65 10.30 17.40
N GLU A 101 -1.92 10.66 17.20
CA GLU A 101 -2.94 9.76 16.66
C GLU A 101 -2.80 9.60 15.12
N ALA A 102 -3.23 8.46 14.59
CA ALA A 102 -3.39 8.22 13.16
C ALA A 102 -4.68 7.42 12.91
N THR A 103 -5.38 7.76 11.83
CA THR A 103 -6.55 7.00 11.38
C THR A 103 -6.22 6.19 10.14
N ALA A 104 -6.56 4.90 10.16
CA ALA A 104 -6.50 4.04 8.99
C ALA A 104 -7.61 2.99 9.06
N GLY A 105 -8.32 2.79 7.95
CA GLY A 105 -9.38 1.78 7.87
C GLY A 105 -10.55 2.02 8.84
N GLY A 106 -10.83 3.27 9.21
CA GLY A 106 -11.85 3.64 10.18
C GLY A 106 -11.43 3.45 11.65
N VAL A 107 -10.17 3.08 11.90
CA VAL A 107 -9.61 2.91 13.24
C VAL A 107 -8.63 4.03 13.54
N THR A 108 -8.83 4.71 14.66
CA THR A 108 -7.91 5.72 15.20
C THR A 108 -7.06 5.09 16.30
N MET A 109 -5.75 5.27 16.24
CA MET A 109 -4.75 4.74 17.19
C MET A 109 -3.68 5.76 17.50
#